data_AF-A0A920U262-F1
#
_entry.id   AF-A0A920U262-F1
#
_cell.length_a   1.000
_cell.length_b   1.000
_cell.length_c   1.000
_cell.angle_alpha   90.00
_cell.angle_beta   90.00
_cell.angle_gamma   90.00
#
_symmetry.space_group_name_H-M   'P 1'
#
loop_
_entity.id
_entity.type
_entity.pdbx_description
1 polymer ?
#
loop_
_entity_poly.entity_id
_entity_poly.type
_entity_poly.pdbx_seq_one_letter_code
_entity_poly.pdbx_strand_id
1 'polypeptide(L)'
;MIPPSRVVRHDGDDPYLVVAADKGTATFSDIANGIAAEYGFWLDDAFASGGSSGYDHKGMGITARGAWESVKRLFRERNTDIQSQPFTVAGNRRHVRGRLRQRNVAVTADSADRRI
;
A
#
# COMPACT_ATOMS: atom_id res chain seq x y z
N MET A 1 -13.99 17.63 -22.10
CA MET A 1 -14.33 16.31 -21.51
C MET A 1 -15.86 16.14 -21.51
N ILE A 2 -16.43 14.95 -21.64
CA ILE A 2 -17.90 14.75 -21.51
C ILE A 2 -18.17 13.98 -20.20
N PRO A 3 -18.58 14.65 -19.12
CA PRO A 3 -18.84 13.98 -17.85
C PRO A 3 -20.18 13.22 -17.85
N PRO A 4 -20.35 12.18 -17.02
CA PRO A 4 -21.63 11.50 -16.87
C PRO A 4 -22.72 12.43 -16.31
N SER A 5 -23.95 12.31 -16.81
CA SER A 5 -25.06 13.25 -16.54
C SER A 5 -25.49 13.37 -15.07
N ARG A 6 -25.09 12.43 -14.20
CA ARG A 6 -25.42 12.41 -12.77
C ARG A 6 -24.25 12.77 -11.85
N VAL A 7 -23.12 13.21 -12.41
CA VAL A 7 -21.94 13.59 -11.63
C VAL A 7 -21.94 15.10 -11.45
N VAL A 8 -22.13 15.55 -10.21
CA VAL A 8 -21.90 16.95 -9.84
C VAL A 8 -20.40 17.15 -9.73
N ARG A 9 -19.87 18.09 -10.51
CA ARG A 9 -18.45 18.44 -10.52
C ARG A 9 -18.30 19.82 -9.90
N HIS A 10 -17.48 19.92 -8.87
CA HIS A 10 -17.18 21.19 -8.20
C HIS A 10 -16.04 21.93 -8.87
N ASP A 11 -15.13 21.19 -9.50
CA ASP A 11 -13.97 21.71 -10.22
C ASP A 11 -14.18 21.64 -11.75
N GLY A 12 -13.34 22.38 -12.48
CA GLY A 12 -13.33 22.39 -13.94
C GLY A 12 -12.90 21.06 -14.57
N ASP A 13 -12.76 21.07 -15.90
CA ASP A 13 -12.11 19.97 -16.63
C ASP A 13 -10.65 19.89 -16.22
N ASP A 14 -10.35 18.94 -15.33
CA ASP A 14 -8.98 18.56 -14.99
C ASP A 14 -8.77 17.08 -15.37
N PRO A 15 -8.15 16.81 -16.52
CA PRO A 15 -7.86 15.45 -16.96
C PRO A 15 -6.65 14.85 -16.23
N TYR A 16 -6.16 15.48 -15.15
CA TYR A 16 -5.03 14.95 -14.41
C TYR A 16 -5.31 13.57 -13.81
N LEU A 17 -4.39 12.65 -14.06
CA LEU A 17 -4.38 11.33 -13.46
C LEU A 17 -3.12 11.22 -12.61
N VAL A 18 -3.29 10.85 -11.34
CA VAL A 18 -2.18 10.39 -10.52
C VAL A 18 -2.06 8.89 -10.73
N VAL A 19 -0.98 8.47 -11.36
CA VAL A 19 -0.73 7.04 -11.61
C VAL A 19 0.06 6.43 -10.46
N ALA A 20 -0.13 5.14 -10.23
CA ALA A 20 0.55 4.40 -9.16
C ALA A 20 1.16 3.12 -9.71
N ALA A 21 2.32 2.76 -9.18
CA ALA A 21 2.98 1.52 -9.56
C ALA A 21 2.19 0.27 -9.16
N ASP A 22 2.26 -0.76 -10.00
CA ASP A 22 1.76 -2.12 -9.77
C ASP A 22 2.92 -3.13 -9.92
N LYS A 23 2.62 -4.44 -9.88
CA LYS A 23 3.56 -5.54 -10.03
C LYS A 23 4.27 -5.41 -11.38
N GLY A 24 5.60 -5.28 -11.32
CA GLY A 24 6.45 -5.18 -12.51
C GLY A 24 6.64 -3.76 -13.04
N THR A 25 5.97 -2.75 -12.50
CA THR A 25 6.04 -1.36 -13.01
C THR A 25 6.59 -0.36 -12.00
N ALA A 26 7.13 -0.83 -10.87
CA ALA A 26 7.69 0.04 -9.83
C ALA A 26 8.80 0.97 -10.34
N THR A 27 9.62 0.50 -11.29
CA THR A 27 10.70 1.29 -11.91
C THR A 27 10.19 2.28 -12.96
N PHE A 28 8.91 2.25 -13.31
CA PHE A 28 8.35 3.11 -14.36
C PHE A 28 7.83 4.44 -13.82
N SER A 29 7.66 4.57 -12.50
CA SER A 29 7.22 5.82 -11.89
C SER A 29 8.19 6.96 -12.16
N ASP A 30 9.50 6.71 -12.09
CA ASP A 30 10.52 7.72 -12.40
C ASP A 30 10.49 8.14 -13.88
N ILE A 31 10.27 7.17 -14.77
CA ILE A 31 10.13 7.43 -16.22
C ILE A 31 8.89 8.27 -16.48
N ALA A 32 7.75 7.94 -15.84
CA ALA A 32 6.51 8.68 -15.99
C ALA A 32 6.62 10.12 -15.46
N ASN A 33 7.30 10.32 -14.33
CA ASN A 33 7.57 11.65 -13.78
C ASN A 33 8.47 12.49 -14.70
N GLY A 34 9.54 11.90 -15.26
CA GLY A 34 10.40 12.59 -16.22
C GLY A 34 9.64 13.02 -17.47
N ILE A 35 8.81 12.13 -18.02
CA ILE A 35 7.95 12.46 -19.16
C ILE A 35 6.96 13.58 -18.78
N ALA A 36 6.35 13.51 -17.60
CA ALA A 36 5.42 14.54 -17.16
C ALA A 36 6.09 15.93 -17.11
N ALA A 37 7.30 16.01 -16.54
CA ALA A 37 8.08 17.24 -16.50
C ALA A 37 8.36 17.80 -17.91
N GLU A 38 8.74 16.95 -18.88
CA GLU A 38 8.97 17.35 -20.28
C GLU A 38 7.73 17.96 -20.95
N TYR A 39 6.53 17.46 -20.61
CA TYR A 39 5.27 17.98 -21.14
C TYR A 39 4.73 19.20 -20.36
N GLY A 40 5.43 19.67 -19.31
CA GLY A 40 5.02 20.85 -18.54
C GLY A 40 3.84 20.60 -17.59
N PHE A 41 3.67 19.35 -17.15
CA PHE A 41 2.67 18.96 -16.17
C PHE A 41 3.00 19.54 -14.77
N TRP A 42 2.05 20.23 -14.14
CA TRP A 42 2.25 20.98 -12.88
C TRP A 42 2.60 20.14 -11.65
N LEU A 43 2.26 18.84 -11.64
CA LEU A 43 2.59 17.91 -10.55
C LEU A 43 4.04 17.42 -10.56
N ASP A 44 4.81 17.66 -11.62
CA ASP A 44 6.23 17.29 -11.73
C ASP A 44 6.53 15.86 -11.23
N ASP A 45 7.33 15.71 -10.17
CA ASP A 45 7.73 14.43 -9.59
C ASP A 45 6.63 13.71 -8.77
N ALA A 46 5.46 14.33 -8.65
CA ALA A 46 4.26 13.75 -8.04
C ALA A 46 3.25 13.21 -9.06
N PHE A 47 3.56 13.23 -10.37
CA PHE A 47 2.69 12.68 -11.41
C PHE A 47 2.44 11.16 -11.23
N ALA A 48 3.49 10.42 -10.88
CA ALA A 48 3.48 8.99 -10.60
C ALA A 48 4.00 8.69 -9.20
N SER A 49 3.16 8.04 -8.39
CA SER A 49 3.53 7.64 -7.03
C SER A 49 4.37 6.36 -7.02
N GLY A 50 5.32 6.29 -6.09
CA GLY A 50 6.19 5.12 -5.91
C GLY A 50 7.46 5.13 -6.78
N GLY A 51 7.88 6.31 -7.27
CA GLY A 51 9.21 6.54 -7.82
C GLY A 51 10.28 6.74 -6.73
N SER A 52 11.51 6.98 -7.17
CA SER A 52 12.72 7.14 -6.37
C SER A 52 12.70 8.34 -5.40
N SER A 53 12.01 9.43 -5.74
CA SER A 53 11.81 10.60 -4.87
C SER A 53 10.82 10.37 -3.72
N GLY A 54 10.10 9.24 -3.73
CA GLY A 54 9.07 8.91 -2.73
C GLY A 54 9.53 7.87 -1.70
N TYR A 55 8.74 7.71 -0.63
CA TYR A 55 8.94 6.63 0.33
C TYR A 55 8.73 5.27 -0.35
N ASP A 56 9.75 4.39 -0.33
CA ASP A 56 9.59 2.99 -0.71
C ASP A 56 8.68 2.30 0.32
N HIS A 57 7.37 2.38 0.08
CA HIS A 57 6.34 1.81 0.93
C HIS A 57 6.46 0.28 1.06
N LYS A 58 7.08 -0.40 0.10
CA LYS A 58 7.38 -1.84 0.16
C LYS A 58 8.58 -2.09 1.08
N GLY A 59 9.67 -1.34 0.92
CA GLY A 59 10.85 -1.40 1.79
C GLY A 59 10.53 -1.02 3.23
N MET A 60 9.70 0.00 3.44
CA MET A 60 9.26 0.44 4.77
C MET A 60 8.17 -0.46 5.38
N GLY A 61 7.55 -1.31 4.56
CA GLY A 61 6.48 -2.23 4.96
C GLY A 61 5.21 -1.53 5.42
N ILE A 62 4.80 -0.43 4.78
CA ILE A 62 3.66 0.40 5.18
C ILE A 62 2.36 -0.42 5.23
N THR A 63 2.10 -1.29 4.25
CA THR A 63 0.95 -2.20 4.26
C THR A 63 0.95 -3.12 5.48
N ALA A 64 2.10 -3.70 5.83
CA ALA A 64 2.22 -4.57 6.99
C ALA A 64 2.02 -3.80 8.31
N ARG A 65 2.46 -2.53 8.37
CA ARG A 65 2.20 -1.63 9.51
C ARG A 65 0.72 -1.35 9.67
N GLY A 66 0.05 -0.92 8.59
CA GLY A 66 -1.38 -0.60 8.62
C GLY A 66 -2.24 -1.82 8.96
N ALA A 67 -1.90 -2.99 8.41
CA ALA A 67 -2.55 -4.25 8.76
C ALA A 67 -2.40 -4.57 10.26
N TRP A 68 -1.21 -4.39 10.84
CA TRP A 68 -0.98 -4.63 12.26
C TRP A 68 -1.76 -3.67 13.17
N GLU A 69 -1.80 -2.39 12.83
CA GLU A 69 -2.63 -1.42 13.56
C GLU A 69 -4.12 -1.77 13.49
N SER A 70 -4.58 -2.22 12.31
CA SER A 70 -5.97 -2.66 12.12
C SER A 70 -6.30 -3.91 12.95
N VAL A 71 -5.38 -4.88 13.03
CA VAL A 71 -5.53 -6.08 13.88
C VAL A 71 -5.63 -5.69 15.35
N LYS A 72 -4.71 -4.86 15.87
CA LYS A 72 -4.78 -4.37 17.25
C LYS A 72 -6.12 -3.71 17.56
N ARG A 73 -6.61 -2.87 16.65
CA ARG A 73 -7.90 -2.20 16.80
C ARG A 73 -9.06 -3.21 16.86
N LEU A 74 -9.10 -4.17 15.92
CA LEU A 74 -10.16 -5.18 15.86
C LEU A 74 -10.26 -6.01 17.15
N PHE A 75 -9.13 -6.48 17.68
CA PHE A 75 -9.13 -7.27 18.92
C PHE A 75 -9.47 -6.43 20.15
N ARG A 76 -9.05 -5.16 20.19
CA ARG A 76 -9.46 -4.21 21.22
C ARG A 76 -10.98 -3.98 21.23
N GLU A 77 -11.59 -3.84 20.05
CA GLU A 77 -13.05 -3.69 19.91
C GLU A 77 -13.81 -4.96 20.35
N ARG A 78 -13.15 -6.12 20.41
CA ARG A 78 -13.68 -7.40 20.89
C ARG A 78 -13.24 -7.75 22.31
N ASN A 79 -12.69 -6.79 23.07
CA ASN A 79 -12.18 -7.00 24.43
C ASN A 79 -11.19 -8.16 24.56
N THR A 80 -10.41 -8.43 23.52
CA THR A 80 -9.42 -9.50 23.50
C THR A 80 -8.02 -8.91 23.53
N ASP A 81 -7.24 -9.28 24.55
CA ASP A 81 -5.86 -8.80 24.69
C ASP A 81 -4.88 -9.73 23.96
N ILE A 82 -4.55 -9.34 22.73
CA ILE A 82 -3.56 -10.04 21.90
C ILE A 82 -2.10 -9.85 22.35
N GLN A 83 -1.85 -9.03 23.38
CA GLN A 83 -0.54 -8.94 24.02
C GLN A 83 -0.36 -9.96 25.14
N SER A 84 -1.43 -10.59 25.66
CA SER A 84 -1.37 -11.65 26.67
C SER A 84 -1.90 -13.00 26.17
N GLN A 85 -2.81 -13.01 25.19
CA GLN A 85 -3.43 -14.22 24.65
C GLN A 85 -2.79 -14.63 23.31
N PRO A 86 -2.43 -15.92 23.14
CA PRO A 86 -1.88 -16.39 21.87
C PRO A 86 -2.94 -16.40 20.77
N PHE A 87 -2.54 -16.00 19.56
CA PHE A 87 -3.37 -16.12 18.36
C PHE A 87 -2.54 -16.48 17.12
N THR A 88 -3.23 -16.93 16.09
CA THR A 88 -2.63 -17.45 14.86
C THR A 88 -2.75 -16.45 13.72
N VAL A 89 -1.67 -16.29 12.94
CA VAL A 89 -1.66 -15.52 11.69
C VAL A 89 -1.21 -16.40 10.54
N ALA A 90 -1.96 -16.39 9.44
CA ALA A 90 -1.55 -16.98 8.16
C ALA A 90 -0.89 -15.92 7.27
N GLY A 91 0.28 -16.23 6.72
CA GLY A 91 0.94 -15.36 5.75
C GLY A 91 2.42 -15.65 5.51
N ASN A 92 2.87 -15.43 4.28
CA ASN A 92 4.20 -15.85 3.80
C ASN A 92 5.21 -14.70 3.66
N ARG A 93 4.83 -13.45 3.94
CA ARG A 93 5.73 -12.29 3.75
C ARG A 93 6.66 -12.03 4.94
N ARG A 94 7.98 -12.01 4.65
CA ARG A 94 9.08 -11.76 5.59
C ARG A 94 8.93 -10.46 6.42
N HIS A 95 8.37 -9.40 5.84
CA HIS A 95 8.14 -8.12 6.53
C HIS A 95 7.07 -8.19 7.62
N VAL A 96 6.10 -9.10 7.48
CA VAL A 96 5.09 -9.34 8.52
C VAL A 96 5.74 -10.14 9.66
N ARG A 97 6.51 -11.20 9.31
CA ARG A 97 7.23 -12.04 10.29
C ARG A 97 8.17 -11.26 11.22
N GLY A 98 8.84 -10.22 10.74
CA GLY A 98 9.71 -9.38 11.57
C GLY A 98 8.98 -8.65 12.71
N ARG A 99 7.72 -8.25 12.49
CA ARG A 99 6.88 -7.57 13.51
C ARG A 99 6.02 -8.51 14.32
N LEU A 100 5.68 -9.68 13.79
CA LEU A 100 4.97 -10.74 14.51
C LEU A 100 5.88 -11.46 15.53
N ARG A 101 7.14 -11.05 15.71
CA ARG A 101 8.02 -11.52 16.81
C ARG A 101 7.65 -10.92 18.17
N GLN A 102 6.38 -10.61 18.41
CA GLN A 102 5.90 -10.39 19.76
C GLN A 102 5.69 -11.75 20.42
N ARG A 103 5.97 -11.85 21.73
CA ARG A 103 6.06 -13.12 22.48
C ARG A 103 4.84 -14.04 22.33
N ASN A 104 3.69 -13.51 21.92
CA ASN A 104 2.41 -14.19 21.92
C ASN A 104 1.77 -14.35 20.53
N VAL A 105 2.54 -14.20 19.44
CA VAL A 105 2.01 -14.48 18.09
C VAL A 105 2.64 -15.74 17.51
N ALA A 106 1.82 -16.77 17.30
CA ALA A 106 2.21 -17.95 16.55
C ALA A 106 1.97 -17.69 15.05
N VAL A 107 3.04 -17.70 14.26
CA VAL A 107 2.94 -17.58 12.81
C VAL A 107 2.85 -18.99 12.22
N THR A 108 1.69 -19.37 11.72
CA THR A 108 1.55 -20.60 10.95
C THR A 108 1.91 -20.27 9.50
N ALA A 109 2.98 -20.88 9.00
CA ALA A 109 3.32 -20.77 7.59
C ALA A 109 2.23 -21.48 6.78
N ASP A 110 1.59 -20.77 5.86
CA ASP A 110 0.68 -21.42 4.92
C ASP A 110 1.52 -21.93 3.74
N SER A 111 1.44 -23.23 3.46
CA SER A 111 2.17 -23.93 2.41
C SER A 111 1.74 -23.56 0.98
N ALA A 112 1.07 -22.43 0.79
CA ALA A 112 0.57 -21.94 -0.49
C ALA A 112 1.66 -21.36 -1.42
N ASP A 113 2.90 -21.86 -1.35
CA ASP A 113 3.94 -21.62 -2.36
C ASP A 113 4.17 -22.87 -3.21
N ARG A 114 3.09 -23.31 -3.87
CA ARG A 114 3.17 -24.18 -5.05
C ARG A 114 2.56 -23.43 -6.22
N ARG A 115 3.44 -22.80 -7.01
CA ARG A 115 3.22 -22.25 -8.36
C ARG A 115 2.19 -21.12 -8.44
N ILE A 116 2.65 -19.87 -8.62
CA ILE A 116 2.29 -19.00 -9.77
C ILE A 116 3.46 -18.04 -10.02
#